data_AF-A0AAV1YPN3-F1
#
_entry.id   AF-A0AAV1YPN3-F1
#
_cell.length_a   1.000
_cell.length_b   1.000
_cell.length_c   1.000
_cell.angle_alpha   90.00
_cell.angle_beta   90.00
_cell.angle_gamma   90.00
#
_symmetry.space_group_name_H-M   'P 1'
#
loop_
_entity.id
_entity.type
_entity.pdbx_description
1 polymer ?
#
loop_
_entity_poly.entity_id
_entity_poly.type
_entity_poly.pdbx_seq_one_letter_code
_entity_poly.pdbx_strand_id
1 'polypeptide(L)'
;MDKTRSIHNCGVRALGPKGRIVGGQSAYFGRWPWQVLVKEAAWLGLYQKNKCGGVLVSSKYAITAGHCQPGRFLSSLVVILGEHDILTDRERLKPEMRRVKRMIVHRHYNPQNFDNDIALLELDPPVIFRPHISPICLPEPDDDFTGKSAFVTGWGKTTHGGAIPNLLQEVQVPIMSNADCVEMFKEAGHSKLIKPTFLCAGYKSGGKGLLRRRFRRTPDGGKREWTMGPGRNSVSRYPLCGSESTWSLHENFCLQTLDQ
;
A
#
# COMPACT_ATOMS: atom_id res chain seq x y z
N MET A 1 37.06 3.44 -15.54
CA MET A 1 35.83 2.65 -15.54
C MET A 1 35.81 1.84 -14.26
N ASP A 2 35.00 2.24 -13.29
CA ASP A 2 34.28 1.35 -12.35
C ASP A 2 33.28 2.24 -11.59
N LYS A 3 32.01 2.13 -11.95
CA LYS A 3 30.89 2.78 -11.24
C LYS A 3 29.86 1.72 -10.85
N THR A 4 30.34 0.56 -10.39
CA THR A 4 29.47 -0.49 -9.85
C THR A 4 29.24 -0.26 -8.36
N ARG A 5 28.60 0.86 -8.02
CA ARG A 5 28.01 1.06 -6.68
C ARG A 5 26.50 1.15 -6.84
N SER A 6 25.87 0.03 -7.19
CA SER A 6 24.42 -0.14 -7.14
C SER A 6 23.99 -0.21 -5.67
N ILE A 7 23.88 0.96 -5.03
CA ILE A 7 23.17 1.05 -3.75
C ILE A 7 21.69 0.87 -4.08
N HIS A 8 21.11 -0.23 -3.58
CA HIS A 8 19.69 -0.53 -3.61
C HIS A 8 18.91 0.53 -2.80
N ASN A 9 18.72 1.73 -3.37
CA ASN A 9 18.00 2.81 -2.71
C ASN A 9 16.49 2.52 -2.71
N CYS A 10 15.94 2.22 -1.55
CA CYS A 10 14.50 2.12 -1.31
C CYS A 10 13.91 3.48 -0.92
N GLY A 11 12.58 3.65 -1.06
CA GLY A 11 11.86 4.84 -0.60
C GLY A 11 12.15 6.13 -1.39
N VAL A 12 12.86 6.04 -2.52
CA VAL A 12 13.23 7.19 -3.35
C VAL A 12 12.21 7.40 -4.47
N ARG A 13 11.74 8.63 -4.60
CA ARG A 13 10.91 9.10 -5.72
C ARG A 13 11.78 9.84 -6.73
N ALA A 14 12.10 9.19 -7.84
CA ALA A 14 12.91 9.79 -8.89
C ALA A 14 12.13 10.81 -9.73
N LEU A 15 10.80 10.70 -9.75
CA LEU A 15 9.91 11.60 -10.47
C LEU A 15 9.17 12.47 -9.46
N GLY A 16 9.15 13.79 -9.68
CA GLY A 16 8.41 14.71 -8.82
C GLY A 16 8.21 16.10 -9.43
N PRO A 17 7.03 16.72 -9.28
CA PRO A 17 6.84 18.15 -9.50
C PRO A 17 7.32 18.94 -8.27
N LYS A 18 7.69 20.21 -8.50
CA LYS A 18 8.04 21.17 -7.44
C LYS A 18 6.79 21.62 -6.66
N GLY A 19 6.26 20.83 -5.71
CA GLY A 19 5.16 21.32 -4.86
C GLY A 19 4.52 20.29 -3.92
N ARG A 20 3.99 20.78 -2.77
CA ARG A 20 3.29 19.97 -1.74
C ARG A 20 1.77 19.95 -2.01
N ILE A 21 1.16 18.79 -1.81
CA ILE A 21 -0.26 18.52 -2.05
C ILE A 21 -0.96 18.19 -0.72
N VAL A 22 -2.22 18.64 -0.53
CA VAL A 22 -3.03 18.41 0.69
C VAL A 22 -4.49 18.12 0.30
N GLY A 23 -5.02 16.98 0.76
CA GLY A 23 -6.41 16.55 0.52
C GLY A 23 -6.53 15.60 -0.67
N GLY A 24 -7.29 14.51 -0.53
CA GLY A 24 -7.26 13.36 -1.45
C GLY A 24 -7.48 13.73 -2.92
N GLN A 25 -6.51 13.46 -3.77
CA GLN A 25 -6.55 13.84 -5.18
C GLN A 25 -5.73 12.86 -6.02
N SER A 26 -5.83 12.98 -7.35
CA SER A 26 -4.97 12.24 -8.26
C SER A 26 -3.50 12.52 -7.95
N ALA A 27 -2.74 11.44 -7.73
CA ALA A 27 -1.29 11.50 -7.68
C ALA A 27 -0.77 11.95 -9.06
N TYR A 28 0.45 12.49 -9.11
CA TYR A 28 1.12 12.67 -10.39
C TYR A 28 1.84 11.38 -10.80
N PHE A 29 2.10 11.23 -12.10
CA PHE A 29 2.81 10.08 -12.66
C PHE A 29 4.16 9.81 -11.98
N GLY A 30 4.34 8.59 -11.46
CA GLY A 30 5.59 8.17 -10.82
C GLY A 30 5.81 8.69 -9.40
N ARG A 31 4.81 9.32 -8.77
CA ARG A 31 4.89 9.75 -7.36
C ARG A 31 5.11 8.59 -6.40
N TRP A 32 4.48 7.46 -6.67
CA TRP A 32 4.48 6.27 -5.81
C TRP A 32 5.03 5.09 -6.60
N PRO A 33 6.34 5.08 -6.89
CA PRO A 33 6.96 4.11 -7.80
C PRO A 33 6.97 2.68 -7.26
N TRP A 34 6.69 2.49 -5.97
CA TRP A 34 6.50 1.19 -5.33
C TRP A 34 5.05 0.70 -5.36
N GLN A 35 4.09 1.50 -5.82
CA GLN A 35 2.69 1.07 -5.89
C GLN A 35 2.56 -0.11 -6.87
N VAL A 36 1.95 -1.18 -6.39
CA VAL A 36 1.64 -2.38 -7.20
C VAL A 36 0.13 -2.50 -7.37
N LEU A 37 -0.27 -2.89 -8.57
CA LEU A 37 -1.63 -3.36 -8.89
C LEU A 37 -1.58 -4.88 -9.12
N VAL A 38 -2.35 -5.62 -8.33
CA VAL A 38 -2.51 -7.07 -8.47
C VAL A 38 -3.79 -7.33 -9.27
N LYS A 39 -3.63 -7.92 -10.46
CA LYS A 39 -4.75 -8.36 -11.30
C LYS A 39 -4.91 -9.87 -11.20
N GLU A 40 -6.15 -10.32 -11.32
CA GLU A 40 -6.49 -11.73 -11.46
C GLU A 40 -7.12 -11.97 -12.82
N ALA A 41 -6.50 -12.86 -13.59
CA ALA A 41 -7.05 -13.39 -14.80
C ALA A 41 -8.27 -14.27 -14.49
N ALA A 42 -9.37 -13.99 -15.16
CA ALA A 42 -10.59 -14.78 -15.16
C ALA A 42 -10.80 -15.42 -16.55
N TRP A 43 -11.61 -16.49 -16.59
CA TRP A 43 -12.03 -17.14 -17.83
C TRP A 43 -10.86 -17.51 -18.76
N LEU A 44 -9.94 -18.36 -18.27
CA LEU A 44 -8.75 -18.82 -19.04
C LEU A 44 -7.84 -17.70 -19.57
N GLY A 45 -7.84 -16.52 -18.94
CA GLY A 45 -6.98 -15.39 -19.34
C GLY A 45 -7.67 -14.35 -20.23
N LEU A 46 -8.95 -14.54 -20.55
CA LEU A 46 -9.70 -13.68 -21.46
C LEU A 46 -10.15 -12.37 -20.82
N TYR A 47 -10.20 -12.32 -19.49
CA TYR A 47 -10.50 -11.10 -18.75
C TYR A 47 -9.52 -10.93 -17.59
N GLN A 48 -9.14 -9.69 -17.29
CA GLN A 48 -8.36 -9.36 -16.09
C GLN A 48 -9.17 -8.40 -15.22
N LYS A 49 -9.34 -8.75 -13.95
CA LYS A 49 -9.95 -7.86 -12.95
C LYS A 49 -8.88 -7.31 -12.03
N ASN A 50 -9.02 -6.04 -11.64
CA ASN A 50 -8.24 -5.46 -10.54
C ASN A 50 -8.65 -6.17 -9.25
N LYS A 51 -7.77 -7.00 -8.70
CA LYS A 51 -8.07 -7.78 -7.49
C LYS A 51 -7.67 -7.02 -6.24
N CYS A 52 -6.42 -6.58 -6.19
CA CYS A 52 -5.77 -6.06 -5.01
C CYS A 52 -4.70 -5.02 -5.36
N GLY A 53 -4.19 -4.32 -4.35
CA GLY A 53 -2.98 -3.53 -4.43
C GLY A 53 -1.80 -4.27 -3.83
N GLY A 54 -0.62 -3.66 -3.90
CA GLY A 54 0.60 -4.16 -3.29
C GLY A 54 1.64 -3.05 -3.14
N VAL A 55 2.78 -3.37 -2.54
CA VAL A 55 3.97 -2.53 -2.55
C VAL A 55 5.19 -3.32 -2.98
N LEU A 56 6.02 -2.75 -3.86
CA LEU A 56 7.29 -3.32 -4.26
C LEU A 56 8.32 -3.12 -3.15
N VAL A 57 8.99 -4.18 -2.70
CA VAL A 57 10.00 -4.12 -1.62
C VAL A 57 11.39 -4.54 -2.08
N SER A 58 11.48 -5.24 -3.21
CA SER A 58 12.76 -5.52 -3.88
C SER A 58 12.50 -5.79 -5.37
N SER A 59 13.55 -6.07 -6.15
CA SER A 59 13.38 -6.48 -7.55
C SER A 59 12.64 -7.82 -7.71
N LYS A 60 12.60 -8.66 -6.67
CA LYS A 60 11.99 -10.00 -6.70
C LYS A 60 10.69 -10.12 -5.91
N TYR A 61 10.40 -9.19 -5.02
CA TYR A 61 9.32 -9.33 -4.05
C TYR A 61 8.43 -8.09 -4.00
N ALA A 62 7.12 -8.33 -4.03
CA ALA A 62 6.09 -7.38 -3.66
C ALA A 62 5.31 -7.92 -2.44
N ILE A 63 4.81 -7.02 -1.60
CA ILE A 63 3.93 -7.35 -0.47
C ILE A 63 2.49 -7.01 -0.84
N THR A 64 1.54 -7.85 -0.43
CA THR A 64 0.09 -7.65 -0.53
C THR A 64 -0.60 -8.23 0.71
N ALA A 65 -1.93 -8.23 0.77
CA ALA A 65 -2.67 -8.86 1.86
C ALA A 65 -2.81 -10.39 1.67
N GLY A 66 -2.96 -11.11 2.78
CA GLY A 66 -3.22 -12.54 2.79
C GLY A 66 -4.55 -12.88 2.11
N HIS A 67 -5.60 -12.09 2.36
CA HIS A 67 -6.91 -12.28 1.74
C HIS A 67 -6.92 -12.08 0.22
N CYS A 68 -5.85 -11.54 -0.37
CA CYS A 68 -5.70 -11.37 -1.83
C CYS A 68 -5.34 -12.66 -2.57
N GLN A 69 -5.41 -13.81 -1.91
CA GLN A 69 -5.23 -15.11 -2.54
C GLN A 69 -6.13 -15.27 -3.78
N PRO A 70 -5.62 -15.91 -4.85
CA PRO A 70 -6.42 -16.17 -6.05
C PRO A 70 -7.59 -17.10 -5.72
N GLY A 71 -8.69 -16.97 -6.45
CA GLY A 71 -9.87 -17.80 -6.22
C GLY A 71 -9.69 -19.27 -6.66
N ARG A 72 -8.77 -19.53 -7.60
CA ARG A 72 -8.58 -20.89 -8.16
C ARG A 72 -7.12 -21.29 -8.36
N PHE A 73 -6.35 -20.52 -9.13
CA PHE A 73 -4.99 -20.88 -9.52
C PHE A 73 -4.02 -19.73 -9.30
N LEU A 74 -2.82 -20.00 -8.76
CA LEU A 74 -1.80 -18.97 -8.61
C LEU A 74 -1.39 -18.33 -9.94
N SER A 75 -1.39 -19.11 -11.01
CA SER A 75 -1.11 -18.64 -12.37
C SER A 75 -2.09 -17.60 -12.90
N SER A 76 -3.23 -17.39 -12.22
CA SER A 76 -4.14 -16.29 -12.56
C SER A 76 -3.65 -14.93 -12.07
N LEU A 77 -2.73 -14.87 -11.11
CA LEU A 77 -2.24 -13.60 -10.58
C LEU A 77 -1.12 -13.01 -11.43
N VAL A 78 -1.27 -11.72 -11.74
CA VAL A 78 -0.21 -10.90 -12.32
C VAL A 78 -0.07 -9.61 -11.54
N VAL A 79 1.16 -9.11 -11.49
CA VAL A 79 1.54 -7.86 -10.83
C VAL A 79 1.86 -6.83 -11.91
N ILE A 80 1.24 -5.65 -11.83
CA ILE A 80 1.53 -4.49 -12.67
C ILE A 80 2.25 -3.45 -11.83
N LEU A 81 3.39 -2.97 -12.34
CA LEU A 81 4.26 -1.98 -11.69
C LEU A 81 4.39 -0.73 -12.56
N GLY A 82 4.57 0.44 -11.93
CA GLY A 82 4.73 1.71 -12.64
C GLY A 82 3.45 2.22 -13.32
N GLU A 83 2.32 1.61 -13.01
CA GLU A 83 1.01 2.00 -13.52
C GLU A 83 0.55 3.35 -12.92
N HIS A 84 -0.20 4.12 -13.70
CA HIS A 84 -0.78 5.38 -13.25
C HIS A 84 -2.24 5.54 -13.69
N ASP A 85 -2.53 5.44 -14.99
CA ASP A 85 -3.87 5.49 -15.56
C ASP A 85 -4.30 4.10 -16.07
N ILE A 86 -5.12 3.39 -15.30
CA ILE A 86 -5.49 2.00 -15.63
C ILE A 86 -6.38 1.85 -16.88
N LEU A 87 -6.80 2.95 -17.52
CA LEU A 87 -7.60 2.92 -18.75
C LEU A 87 -6.85 3.34 -20.01
N THR A 88 -5.68 3.95 -19.88
CA THR A 88 -4.91 4.42 -21.04
C THR A 88 -3.49 3.87 -21.03
N ASP A 89 -2.77 4.07 -22.12
CA ASP A 89 -1.35 3.69 -22.22
C ASP A 89 -0.56 4.87 -22.81
N ARG A 90 -0.86 6.08 -22.32
CA ARG A 90 -0.29 7.34 -22.83
C ARG A 90 0.86 7.86 -21.97
N GLU A 91 1.23 7.12 -20.92
CA GLU A 91 2.31 7.47 -20.02
C GLU A 91 3.67 7.45 -20.72
N ARG A 92 4.54 8.39 -20.30
CA ARG A 92 5.90 8.52 -20.84
C ARG A 92 6.74 7.25 -20.64
N LEU A 93 6.56 6.57 -19.51
CA LEU A 93 7.21 5.29 -19.23
C LEU A 93 6.12 4.26 -19.04
N LYS A 94 6.24 3.13 -19.73
CA LYS A 94 5.22 2.08 -19.77
C LYS A 94 5.16 1.29 -18.46
N PRO A 95 3.97 0.84 -18.04
CA PRO A 95 3.85 -0.09 -16.93
C PRO A 95 4.49 -1.44 -17.29
N GLU A 96 4.98 -2.15 -16.28
CA GLU A 96 5.58 -3.46 -16.43
C GLU A 96 4.72 -4.54 -15.77
N MET A 97 4.41 -5.61 -16.51
CA MET A 97 3.72 -6.78 -15.99
C MET A 97 4.73 -7.85 -15.54
N ARG A 98 4.46 -8.52 -14.43
CA ARG A 98 5.18 -9.69 -13.93
C ARG A 98 4.23 -10.80 -13.52
N ARG A 99 4.64 -12.05 -13.74
CA ARG A 99 3.94 -13.22 -13.23
C ARG A 99 4.28 -13.40 -11.75
N VAL A 100 3.33 -13.97 -11.01
CA VAL A 100 3.57 -14.39 -9.63
C VAL A 100 4.01 -15.85 -9.64
N LYS A 101 5.29 -16.09 -9.36
CA LYS A 101 5.85 -17.44 -9.27
C LYS A 101 5.40 -18.17 -8.01
N ARG A 102 5.32 -17.44 -6.89
CA ARG A 102 4.91 -17.94 -5.59
C ARG A 102 4.21 -16.86 -4.78
N MET A 103 3.13 -17.22 -4.09
CA MET A 103 2.53 -16.40 -3.04
C MET A 103 2.80 -17.08 -1.70
N ILE A 104 3.44 -16.36 -0.78
CA ILE A 104 3.78 -16.84 0.56
C ILE A 104 2.87 -16.10 1.54
N VAL A 105 1.77 -16.74 1.92
CA VAL A 105 0.83 -16.18 2.90
C VAL A 105 1.41 -16.38 4.30
N HIS A 106 1.16 -15.41 5.17
CA HIS A 106 1.58 -15.51 6.55
C HIS A 106 1.04 -16.78 7.22
N ARG A 107 1.91 -17.56 7.88
CA ARG A 107 1.57 -18.86 8.49
C ARG A 107 0.46 -18.80 9.55
N HIS A 108 0.30 -17.64 10.17
CA HIS A 108 -0.73 -17.36 11.17
C HIS A 108 -1.85 -16.43 10.65
N TYR A 109 -2.00 -16.30 9.33
CA TYR A 109 -3.13 -15.57 8.75
C TYR A 109 -4.45 -16.21 9.18
N ASN A 110 -5.36 -15.41 9.72
CA ASN A 110 -6.70 -15.86 10.08
C ASN A 110 -7.77 -15.07 9.29
N PRO A 111 -8.50 -15.72 8.36
CA PRO A 111 -9.49 -15.05 7.53
C PRO A 111 -10.75 -14.59 8.28
N GLN A 112 -11.02 -15.10 9.50
CA GLN A 112 -12.21 -14.71 10.27
C GLN A 112 -12.05 -13.31 10.88
N ASN A 113 -10.83 -12.95 11.28
CA ASN A 113 -10.56 -11.70 11.99
C ASN A 113 -9.50 -10.82 11.30
N PHE A 114 -8.95 -11.28 10.18
CA PHE A 114 -7.88 -10.65 9.40
C PHE A 114 -6.58 -10.45 10.20
N ASP A 115 -6.33 -11.28 11.23
CA ASP A 115 -5.03 -11.27 11.89
C ASP A 115 -3.96 -11.74 10.92
N ASN A 116 -2.81 -11.06 10.93
CA ASN A 116 -1.65 -11.36 10.08
C ASN A 116 -2.01 -11.44 8.60
N ASP A 117 -2.87 -10.53 8.15
CA ASP A 117 -3.35 -10.43 6.78
C ASP A 117 -2.28 -9.85 5.84
N ILE A 118 -1.24 -10.65 5.61
CA ILE A 118 -0.10 -10.32 4.76
C ILE A 118 0.36 -11.51 3.93
N ALA A 119 0.82 -11.23 2.72
CA ALA A 119 1.50 -12.18 1.85
C ALA A 119 2.63 -11.52 1.05
N LEU A 120 3.65 -12.32 0.74
CA LEU A 120 4.71 -11.98 -0.21
C LEU A 120 4.41 -12.60 -1.58
N LEU A 121 4.61 -11.82 -2.64
CA LEU A 121 4.55 -12.26 -4.03
C LEU A 121 5.98 -12.31 -4.59
N GLU A 122 6.46 -13.51 -4.93
CA GLU A 122 7.71 -13.71 -5.66
C GLU A 122 7.46 -13.47 -7.16
N LEU A 123 8.13 -12.45 -7.72
CA LEU A 123 7.98 -12.00 -9.09
C LEU A 123 8.92 -12.75 -10.03
N ASP A 124 8.40 -13.18 -11.18
CA ASP A 124 9.19 -13.83 -12.23
C ASP A 124 8.81 -13.29 -13.62
N PRO A 125 9.76 -12.74 -14.40
CA PRO A 125 11.16 -12.45 -14.01
C PRO A 125 11.28 -11.32 -12.97
N PRO A 126 12.45 -11.13 -12.33
CA PRO A 126 12.69 -9.96 -11.50
C PRO A 126 12.45 -8.64 -12.25
N VAL A 127 12.06 -7.61 -11.52
CA VAL A 127 11.80 -6.27 -12.04
C VAL A 127 13.11 -5.49 -12.19
N ILE A 128 13.21 -4.71 -13.27
CA ILE A 128 14.29 -3.75 -13.47
C ILE A 128 13.80 -2.41 -12.95
N PHE A 129 14.55 -1.79 -12.03
CA PHE A 129 14.14 -0.49 -11.50
C PHE A 129 14.20 0.61 -12.56
N ARG A 130 13.20 1.49 -12.49
CA ARG A 130 12.98 2.63 -13.39
C ARG A 130 12.56 3.84 -12.56
N PRO A 131 12.56 5.07 -13.10
CA PRO A 131 12.12 6.24 -12.35
C PRO A 131 10.69 6.15 -11.78
N HIS A 132 9.80 5.38 -12.44
CA HIS A 132 8.43 5.10 -12.01
C HIS A 132 8.26 3.71 -11.36
N ILE A 133 9.35 2.94 -11.18
CA ILE A 133 9.35 1.59 -10.59
C ILE A 133 10.55 1.44 -9.65
N SER A 134 10.35 1.58 -8.35
CA SER A 134 11.40 1.45 -7.33
C SER A 134 10.81 0.91 -6.02
N PRO A 135 11.60 0.23 -5.17
CA PRO A 135 11.07 -0.37 -3.97
C PRO A 135 10.84 0.67 -2.85
N ILE A 136 9.88 0.40 -1.96
CA ILE A 136 9.75 1.11 -0.67
C ILE A 136 10.68 0.49 0.38
N CYS A 137 11.09 1.29 1.36
CA CYS A 137 11.79 0.76 2.53
C CYS A 137 10.81 0.08 3.48
N LEU A 138 11.27 -0.99 4.12
CA LEU A 138 10.55 -1.59 5.24
C LEU A 138 10.89 -0.83 6.53
N PRO A 139 9.98 -0.76 7.50
CA PRO A 139 10.29 -0.29 8.84
C PRO A 139 11.19 -1.26 9.60
N GLU A 140 11.76 -0.76 10.68
CA GLU A 140 12.39 -1.62 11.67
C GLU A 140 11.34 -2.24 12.60
N PRO A 141 11.63 -3.40 13.22
CA PRO A 141 10.85 -3.89 14.34
C PRO A 141 10.73 -2.77 15.41
N ASP A 142 9.52 -2.58 15.94
CA ASP A 142 9.20 -1.58 16.99
C ASP A 142 9.16 -0.10 16.58
N ASP A 143 9.23 0.23 15.27
CA ASP A 143 8.98 1.60 14.82
C ASP A 143 7.56 2.07 15.22
N ASP A 144 7.47 3.09 16.10
CA ASP A 144 6.20 3.76 16.42
C ASP A 144 5.92 4.92 15.45
N PHE A 145 4.74 4.87 14.85
CA PHE A 145 4.25 5.86 13.91
C PHE A 145 3.12 6.72 14.47
N THR A 146 2.71 6.51 15.72
CA THR A 146 1.65 7.26 16.39
C THR A 146 1.92 8.77 16.31
N GLY A 147 0.91 9.55 15.92
CA GLY A 147 1.03 11.00 15.76
C GLY A 147 1.73 11.46 14.46
N LYS A 148 2.35 10.55 13.69
CA LYS A 148 2.87 10.85 12.36
C LYS A 148 1.74 10.83 11.33
N SER A 149 2.03 11.28 10.11
CA SER A 149 1.12 11.17 8.98
C SER A 149 1.69 10.19 7.95
N ALA A 150 0.81 9.39 7.35
CA ALA A 150 1.13 8.52 6.24
C ALA A 150 0.25 8.87 5.04
N PHE A 151 0.64 8.38 3.86
CA PHE A 151 -0.19 8.45 2.67
C PHE A 151 -0.90 7.13 2.46
N VAL A 152 -2.10 7.20 1.90
CA VAL A 152 -2.85 6.07 1.40
C VAL A 152 -2.95 6.22 -0.10
N THR A 153 -2.58 5.18 -0.85
CA THR A 153 -2.50 5.24 -2.32
C THR A 153 -3.19 4.05 -2.97
N GLY A 154 -3.84 4.29 -4.11
CA GLY A 154 -4.46 3.23 -4.90
C GLY A 154 -5.52 3.71 -5.89
N TRP A 155 -6.14 2.75 -6.56
CA TRP A 155 -7.25 2.95 -7.50
C TRP A 155 -8.59 2.49 -6.88
N GLY A 156 -8.68 2.41 -5.55
CA GLY A 156 -9.94 2.08 -4.87
C GLY A 156 -10.95 3.22 -4.99
N LYS A 157 -12.22 2.92 -4.72
CA LYS A 157 -13.28 3.94 -4.69
C LYS A 157 -12.91 5.07 -3.73
N THR A 158 -13.05 6.31 -4.19
CA THR A 158 -12.77 7.51 -3.38
C THR A 158 -13.94 7.94 -2.51
N THR A 159 -15.13 7.39 -2.77
CA THR A 159 -16.38 7.64 -2.03
C THR A 159 -17.20 6.37 -1.94
N HIS A 160 -18.02 6.24 -0.88
CA HIS A 160 -18.93 5.12 -0.75
C HIS A 160 -19.94 5.11 -1.91
N GLY A 161 -20.03 3.99 -2.63
CA GLY A 161 -20.86 3.87 -3.84
C GLY A 161 -20.35 4.65 -5.07
N GLY A 162 -19.20 5.30 -4.98
CA GLY A 162 -18.60 6.06 -6.08
C GLY A 162 -17.98 5.18 -7.16
N ALA A 163 -17.65 5.81 -8.29
CA ALA A 163 -16.91 5.19 -9.38
C ALA A 163 -15.45 4.90 -8.97
N ILE A 164 -14.87 3.87 -9.60
CA ILE A 164 -13.45 3.55 -9.47
C ILE A 164 -12.67 4.61 -10.27
N PRO A 165 -11.69 5.31 -9.65
CA PRO A 165 -10.85 6.27 -10.36
C PRO A 165 -9.89 5.55 -11.32
N ASN A 166 -9.67 6.14 -12.49
CA ASN A 166 -8.71 5.61 -13.46
C ASN A 166 -7.27 5.98 -13.10
N LEU A 167 -7.08 7.21 -12.60
CA LEU A 167 -5.78 7.69 -12.14
C LEU A 167 -5.50 7.22 -10.71
N LEU A 168 -4.24 6.92 -10.43
CA LEU A 168 -3.77 6.61 -9.08
C LEU A 168 -4.11 7.75 -8.14
N GLN A 169 -4.82 7.46 -7.05
CA GLN A 169 -5.19 8.45 -6.03
C GLN A 169 -4.22 8.40 -4.86
N GLU A 170 -4.11 9.52 -4.15
CA GLU A 170 -3.39 9.63 -2.88
C GLU A 170 -4.20 10.42 -1.84
N VAL A 171 -4.09 10.06 -0.56
CA VAL A 171 -4.62 10.86 0.55
C VAL A 171 -3.68 10.78 1.75
N GLN A 172 -3.41 11.91 2.40
CA GLN A 172 -2.66 11.93 3.65
C GLN A 172 -3.61 11.69 4.83
N VAL A 173 -3.23 10.81 5.75
CA VAL A 173 -3.99 10.46 6.96
C VAL A 173 -3.08 10.47 8.20
N PRO A 174 -3.57 10.89 9.37
CA PRO A 174 -2.82 10.78 10.61
C PRO A 174 -2.90 9.35 11.14
N ILE A 175 -1.82 8.90 11.76
CA ILE A 175 -1.74 7.64 12.48
C ILE A 175 -2.09 7.90 13.95
N MET A 176 -2.93 7.04 14.51
CA MET A 176 -3.42 7.15 15.88
C MET A 176 -3.14 5.88 16.68
N SER A 177 -3.21 5.99 18.00
CA SER A 177 -3.05 4.84 18.87
C SER A 177 -4.19 3.82 18.67
N ASN A 178 -3.93 2.55 18.94
CA ASN A 178 -4.97 1.52 18.89
C ASN A 178 -6.08 1.76 19.93
N ALA A 179 -5.76 2.39 21.07
CA ALA A 179 -6.76 2.78 22.06
C ALA A 179 -7.72 3.84 21.51
N ASP A 180 -7.19 4.92 20.92
CA ASP A 180 -8.01 5.95 20.26
C ASP A 180 -8.88 5.34 19.16
N CYS A 181 -8.33 4.41 18.39
CA CYS A 181 -9.03 3.72 17.32
C CYS A 181 -10.22 2.89 17.84
N VAL A 182 -10.02 2.14 18.94
CA VAL A 182 -11.08 1.37 19.60
C VAL A 182 -12.19 2.28 20.09
N GLU A 183 -11.86 3.39 20.74
CA GLU A 183 -12.85 4.37 21.20
C GLU A 183 -13.63 4.98 20.03
N MET A 184 -12.96 5.31 18.93
CA MET A 184 -13.63 5.79 17.73
C MET A 184 -14.60 4.78 17.11
N PHE A 185 -14.24 3.50 17.08
CA PHE A 185 -15.18 2.47 16.62
C PHE A 185 -16.38 2.36 17.55
N LYS A 186 -16.17 2.42 18.87
CA LYS A 186 -17.24 2.39 19.86
C LYS A 186 -18.19 3.58 19.71
N GLU A 187 -17.67 4.79 19.54
CA GLU A 187 -18.44 6.01 19.27
C GLU A 187 -19.29 5.89 18.00
N ALA A 188 -18.80 5.18 16.98
CA ALA A 188 -19.52 4.88 15.76
C ALA A 188 -20.51 3.69 15.88
N GLY A 189 -20.73 3.15 17.09
CA GLY A 189 -21.64 2.03 17.33
C GLY A 189 -21.07 0.66 16.96
N HIS A 190 -19.75 0.54 16.83
CA HIS A 190 -19.07 -0.71 16.49
C HIS A 190 -18.15 -1.19 17.62
N SER A 191 -18.33 -2.43 18.07
CA SER A 191 -17.36 -3.08 18.95
C SER A 191 -16.28 -3.76 18.11
N LYS A 192 -15.06 -3.22 18.14
CA LYS A 192 -13.90 -3.76 17.42
C LYS A 192 -12.70 -3.86 18.36
N LEU A 193 -12.10 -5.05 18.44
CA LEU A 193 -10.80 -5.25 19.09
C LEU A 193 -9.71 -4.96 18.06
N ILE A 194 -8.85 -3.98 18.36
CA ILE A 194 -7.66 -3.65 17.55
C ILE A 194 -6.43 -4.21 18.25
N LYS A 195 -5.86 -5.28 17.69
CA LYS A 195 -4.65 -5.92 18.22
C LYS A 195 -3.39 -5.11 17.91
N PRO A 196 -2.28 -5.29 18.66
CA PRO A 196 -1.00 -4.65 18.38
C PRO A 196 -0.44 -4.93 16.98
N THR A 197 -0.83 -6.04 16.35
CA THR A 197 -0.48 -6.36 14.96
C THR A 197 -1.10 -5.42 13.93
N PHE A 198 -2.02 -4.54 14.34
CA PHE A 198 -2.64 -3.51 13.52
C PHE A 198 -2.15 -2.11 13.91
N LEU A 199 -2.08 -1.24 12.90
CA LEU A 199 -1.92 0.20 12.99
C LEU A 199 -3.21 0.89 12.56
N CYS A 200 -3.59 1.96 13.22
CA CYS A 200 -4.81 2.69 12.90
C CYS A 200 -4.51 4.07 12.30
N ALA A 201 -5.20 4.42 11.22
CA ALA A 201 -5.06 5.71 10.58
C ALA A 201 -6.40 6.24 10.04
N GLY A 202 -6.58 7.56 10.11
CA GLY A 202 -7.80 8.22 9.64
C GLY A 202 -8.19 9.44 10.46
N TYR A 203 -9.27 10.11 10.09
CA TYR A 203 -9.72 11.35 10.72
C TYR A 203 -10.95 11.10 11.61
N LYS A 204 -10.98 11.74 12.80
CA LYS A 204 -12.10 11.69 13.77
C LYS A 204 -13.43 12.17 13.21
N SER A 205 -13.43 13.16 12.32
CA SER A 205 -14.65 13.63 11.68
C SER A 205 -15.09 12.66 10.58
N GLY A 206 -16.09 11.83 10.87
CA GLY A 206 -16.80 10.97 9.91
C GLY A 206 -17.59 11.75 8.86
N GLY A 207 -16.90 12.54 8.04
CA GLY A 207 -17.54 13.38 7.03
C GLY A 207 -16.58 13.75 5.92
N LYS A 208 -16.69 12.99 4.82
CA LYS A 208 -16.34 13.36 3.44
C LYS A 208 -14.84 13.63 3.18
N GLY A 209 -14.41 13.25 1.99
CA GLY A 209 -13.11 13.64 1.46
C GLY A 209 -12.89 15.16 1.62
N LEU A 210 -11.64 15.54 1.89
CA LEU A 210 -11.16 16.91 2.03
C LEU A 210 -11.97 17.81 2.97
N LEU A 211 -11.48 17.98 4.21
CA LEU A 211 -11.72 19.22 4.94
C LEU A 211 -10.41 19.85 5.43
N ARG A 212 -10.13 21.01 4.85
CA ARG A 212 -9.10 21.97 5.24
C ARG A 212 -9.23 22.29 6.73
N ARG A 213 -8.25 21.88 7.54
CA ARG A 213 -7.87 22.62 8.74
C ARG A 213 -6.43 23.09 8.61
N ARG A 214 -6.29 24.40 8.54
CA ARG A 214 -5.02 25.14 8.47
C ARG A 214 -4.29 24.91 9.79
N PHE A 215 -3.18 24.19 9.80
CA PHE A 215 -2.30 24.11 10.97
C PHE A 215 -0.84 24.39 10.61
N ARG A 216 -0.19 25.11 11.54
CA ARG A 216 1.08 25.85 11.43
C ARG A 216 2.28 24.96 11.10
N ARG A 217 3.25 25.58 10.41
CA ARG A 217 4.57 25.04 10.06
C ARG A 217 5.32 24.53 11.29
N THR A 218 5.95 23.36 11.15
CA THR A 218 7.21 23.06 11.83
C THR A 218 8.30 22.80 10.77
N PRO A 219 9.55 23.26 10.98
CA PRO A 219 10.64 23.11 10.04
C PRO A 219 11.57 21.94 10.42
N ASP A 220 11.46 20.83 9.69
CA ASP A 220 12.41 19.72 9.66
C ASP A 220 12.00 18.77 8.51
N GLY A 221 12.83 18.38 7.55
CA GLY A 221 14.28 18.19 7.59
C GLY A 221 14.62 16.70 7.49
N GLY A 222 14.11 16.00 6.46
CA GLY A 222 14.32 14.57 6.22
C GLY A 222 13.16 13.66 6.66
N LYS A 223 12.13 13.51 5.82
CA LYS A 223 10.97 12.65 6.12
C LYS A 223 11.05 11.33 5.34
N ARG A 224 11.16 10.21 6.07
CA ARG A 224 10.79 8.88 5.57
C ARG A 224 9.26 8.88 5.40
N GLU A 225 8.80 8.61 4.19
CA GLU A 225 7.39 8.75 3.80
C GLU A 225 6.79 7.36 3.54
N TRP A 226 5.64 7.08 4.16
CA TRP A 226 5.01 5.76 4.20
C TRP A 226 3.72 5.74 3.39
N THR A 227 3.48 4.64 2.67
CA THR A 227 2.22 4.37 1.95
C THR A 227 1.45 3.21 2.55
N MET A 228 0.15 3.39 2.67
CA MET A 228 -0.85 2.42 3.09
C MET A 228 -1.86 2.22 1.95
N GLY A 229 -2.59 1.10 1.94
CA GLY A 229 -3.68 0.89 0.99
C GLY A 229 -4.97 1.63 1.37
N PRO A 230 -5.98 1.72 0.48
CA PRO A 230 -7.29 2.28 0.83
C PRO A 230 -8.05 1.39 1.82
N GLY A 231 -8.88 2.00 2.67
CA GLY A 231 -9.78 1.28 3.58
C GLY A 231 -11.22 1.80 3.48
N ARG A 232 -12.21 1.01 3.96
CA ARG A 232 -13.64 1.28 3.72
C ARG A 232 -14.25 2.41 4.55
N ASN A 233 -13.64 2.78 5.68
CA ASN A 233 -14.18 3.72 6.66
C ASN A 233 -13.27 4.94 6.87
N SER A 234 -13.80 6.00 7.48
CA SER A 234 -13.04 7.22 7.85
C SER A 234 -11.80 6.93 8.72
N VAL A 235 -11.84 5.78 9.40
CA VAL A 235 -10.72 5.16 10.11
C VAL A 235 -10.58 3.71 9.67
N SER A 236 -9.35 3.32 9.35
CA SER A 236 -9.01 1.98 8.87
C SER A 236 -7.86 1.41 9.68
N ARG A 237 -7.85 0.07 9.84
CA ARG A 237 -6.81 -0.69 10.56
C ARG A 237 -5.95 -1.44 9.55
N TYR A 238 -4.64 -1.33 9.66
CA TYR A 238 -3.67 -1.85 8.71
C TYR A 238 -2.70 -2.81 9.40
N PRO A 239 -2.22 -3.90 8.79
CA PRO A 239 -1.16 -4.70 9.41
C PRO A 239 0.15 -3.88 9.56
N LEU A 240 0.91 -3.94 10.66
CA LEU A 240 2.21 -3.19 10.81
C LEU A 240 3.35 -3.83 9.99
N CYS A 241 4.54 -3.24 9.69
CA CYS A 241 5.67 -3.84 8.88
C CYS A 241 7.08 -3.91 9.49
N GLY A 242 7.90 -4.95 9.25
CA GLY A 242 9.28 -5.06 9.76
C GLY A 242 10.27 -5.81 8.85
N SER A 243 11.55 -5.45 8.88
CA SER A 243 12.64 -6.18 8.22
C SER A 243 13.42 -7.07 9.19
N GLU A 244 13.19 -8.38 9.19
CA GLU A 244 14.13 -9.35 9.77
C GLU A 244 14.84 -10.16 8.69
N SER A 245 16.15 -10.34 8.86
CA SER A 245 17.06 -11.01 7.93
C SER A 245 17.28 -12.50 8.25
N THR A 246 16.49 -13.09 9.15
CA THR A 246 16.58 -14.50 9.53
C THR A 246 15.20 -15.09 9.72
N TRP A 247 14.85 -16.09 8.91
CA TRP A 247 13.59 -16.83 9.00
C TRP A 247 13.58 -17.73 10.26
N SER A 248 13.42 -17.13 11.43
CA SER A 248 13.18 -17.80 12.71
C SER A 248 12.06 -17.09 13.45
N LEU A 249 11.08 -17.87 13.93
CA LEU A 249 10.09 -17.61 14.98
C LEU A 249 10.28 -16.23 15.66
N HIS A 250 9.52 -15.20 15.29
CA HIS A 250 8.41 -14.65 16.07
C HIS A 250 8.02 -13.31 15.41
N GLU A 251 6.73 -12.97 15.43
CA GLU A 251 6.18 -11.63 15.16
C GLU A 251 6.14 -11.14 13.69
N ASN A 252 4.98 -10.62 13.28
CA ASN A 252 4.55 -10.54 11.87
C ASN A 252 4.24 -9.12 11.47
N PHE A 253 4.75 -8.63 10.34
CA PHE A 253 4.48 -7.25 9.96
C PHE A 253 4.56 -6.94 8.39
N CYS A 254 3.47 -6.48 7.68
CA CYS A 254 3.41 -5.26 6.77
C CYS A 254 2.06 -4.55 6.41
N LEU A 255 2.07 -3.20 6.25
CA LEU A 255 0.92 -2.28 5.95
C LEU A 255 0.30 -2.41 4.55
N GLN A 256 -0.87 -3.05 4.45
CA GLN A 256 -1.95 -2.74 3.49
C GLN A 256 -3.33 -3.14 4.04
N THR A 257 -4.34 -2.26 3.94
CA THR A 257 -5.73 -2.71 3.76
C THR A 257 -6.05 -2.64 2.29
N LEU A 258 -6.76 -3.65 1.83
CA LEU A 258 -7.26 -3.76 0.48
C LEU A 258 -8.75 -4.00 0.63
N ASP A 259 -9.53 -3.04 0.13
CA ASP A 259 -10.93 -3.23 -0.18
C ASP A 259 -11.31 -2.24 -1.29
N GLN A 260 -11.86 -2.75 -2.39
CA GLN A 260 -12.59 -1.98 -3.42
C GLN A 260 -14.10 -2.03 -3.15
#